data_AF-U3TZU7-F1
#
_entry.id   AF-U3TZU7-F1
#
_cell.length_a   1.000
_cell.length_b   1.000
_cell.length_c   1.000
_cell.angle_alpha   90.00
_cell.angle_beta   90.00
_cell.angle_gamma   90.00
#
_symmetry.space_group_name_H-M   'P 1'
#
loop_
_entity.id
_entity.type
_entity.pdbx_description
1 polymer ?
#
loop_
_entity_poly.entity_id
_entity_poly.type
_entity_poly.pdbx_seq_one_letter_code
_entity_poly.pdbx_strand_id
1 'polypeptide(L)'
;MRARAIPTLCKGRYEVDNQRYHVLEEPTSLNTLALLPELLRANIASVKIEGRQRSPAYVAQVAKVWRQAIDPCMADPQQFTVQAPWMRALGELSESSQTTLGAYHRDWQ
;
A
#
# COMPACT_ATOMS: atom_id res chain seq x y z
N MET A 1 -10.51 22.28 16.20
CA MET A 1 -9.23 22.45 15.50
C MET A 1 -9.29 21.70 14.18
N ARG A 2 -9.24 22.39 13.04
CA ARG A 2 -9.13 21.73 11.72
C ARG A 2 -7.66 21.33 11.54
N ALA A 3 -7.37 20.04 11.44
CA ALA A 3 -6.04 19.58 11.07
C ALA A 3 -5.70 20.19 9.70
N ARG A 4 -4.73 21.10 9.67
CA ARG A 4 -4.14 21.55 8.41
C ARG A 4 -3.33 20.39 7.87
N ALA A 5 -3.89 19.65 6.92
CA ALA A 5 -3.06 18.84 6.03
C ALA A 5 -2.07 19.83 5.40
N ILE A 6 -0.77 19.65 5.65
CA ILE A 6 0.26 20.37 4.90
C ILE A 6 -0.03 20.04 3.44
N PRO A 7 -0.31 21.02 2.57
CA PRO A 7 -0.49 20.74 1.16
C PRO A 7 0.85 20.24 0.65
N THR A 8 0.98 18.92 0.56
CA THR A 8 2.10 18.29 -0.13
C THR A 8 1.87 18.59 -1.59
N LEU A 9 2.66 19.51 -2.15
CA LEU A 9 2.62 19.85 -3.58
C LEU A 9 2.60 18.57 -4.43
N CYS A 10 3.35 17.56 -4.00
CA CYS A 10 3.38 16.22 -4.55
C CYS A 10 2.01 15.55 -4.69
N LYS A 11 1.08 15.73 -3.74
CA LYS A 11 -0.27 15.12 -3.77
C LYS A 11 -1.36 16.08 -4.23
N GLY A 12 -1.00 17.29 -4.62
CA GLY A 12 -1.94 18.30 -5.13
C GLY A 12 -2.60 17.86 -6.43
N ARG A 13 -3.80 18.39 -6.69
CA ARG A 13 -4.43 18.37 -8.03
C ARG A 13 -4.22 19.72 -8.68
N TYR A 14 -3.81 19.71 -9.94
CA TYR A 14 -3.54 20.91 -10.72
C TYR A 14 -4.41 20.91 -11.96
N GLU A 15 -4.73 22.10 -12.46
CA GLU A 15 -5.52 22.28 -13.68
C GLU A 15 -4.57 22.76 -14.80
N VAL A 16 -4.44 21.95 -15.85
CA VAL A 16 -3.60 22.23 -17.03
C VAL A 16 -4.48 21.95 -18.26
N ASP A 17 -4.61 22.90 -19.18
CA ASP A 17 -5.43 22.77 -20.39
C ASP A 17 -6.85 22.23 -20.12
N ASN A 18 -7.53 22.79 -19.11
CA ASN A 18 -8.86 22.35 -18.63
C ASN A 18 -8.95 20.90 -18.12
N GLN A 19 -7.82 20.24 -17.88
CA GLN A 19 -7.76 18.92 -17.26
C GLN A 19 -7.24 19.02 -15.83
N ARG A 20 -7.98 18.42 -14.88
CA ARG A 20 -7.59 18.38 -13.47
C ARG A 20 -7.08 17.00 -13.07
N TYR A 21 -5.80 16.90 -12.73
CA TYR A 21 -5.17 15.63 -12.35
C TYR A 21 -4.03 15.81 -11.34
N HIS A 22 -3.54 14.69 -10.79
CA HIS A 22 -2.35 14.66 -9.94
C HIS A 22 -1.10 14.66 -10.82
N VAL A 23 -0.34 15.76 -10.81
CA VAL A 23 0.83 15.93 -11.71
C VAL A 23 2.04 15.13 -11.22
N LEU A 24 2.16 14.94 -9.91
CA LEU A 24 3.36 14.37 -9.28
C LEU A 24 3.06 12.99 -8.67
N GLU A 25 2.16 12.91 -7.69
CA GLU A 25 1.85 11.67 -6.96
C GLU A 25 0.34 11.54 -6.72
N GLU A 26 -0.25 10.45 -7.19
CA GLU A 26 -1.62 10.09 -6.83
C GLU A 26 -1.69 9.66 -5.36
N PRO A 27 -2.77 10.00 -4.61
CA PRO A 27 -2.94 9.65 -3.21
C PRO A 27 -3.34 8.17 -3.06
N THR A 28 -2.48 7.28 -3.51
CA THR A 28 -2.64 5.83 -3.42
C THR A 28 -1.74 5.27 -2.32
N SER A 29 -2.11 4.13 -1.77
CA SER A 29 -1.25 3.39 -0.82
C SER A 29 -0.61 2.19 -1.52
N LEU A 30 0.69 1.99 -1.33
CA LEU A 30 1.36 0.79 -1.85
C LEU A 30 0.85 -0.44 -1.09
N ASN A 31 0.24 -1.40 -1.80
CA ASN A 31 -0.17 -2.67 -1.22
C ASN A 31 0.33 -3.82 -2.11
N THR A 32 1.41 -4.47 -1.68
CA THR A 32 2.05 -5.56 -2.41
C THR A 32 1.76 -6.94 -1.79
N LEU A 33 0.67 -7.07 -1.03
CA LEU A 33 0.31 -8.34 -0.37
C LEU A 33 0.12 -9.48 -1.37
N ALA A 34 -0.39 -9.17 -2.58
CA ALA A 34 -0.54 -10.12 -3.68
C ALA A 34 0.79 -10.64 -4.24
N LEU A 35 1.89 -9.90 -4.02
CA LEU A 35 3.23 -10.28 -4.47
C LEU A 35 3.97 -11.15 -3.45
N LEU A 36 3.37 -11.49 -2.30
CA LEU A 36 4.04 -12.26 -1.25
C LEU A 36 4.72 -13.54 -1.76
N PRO A 37 4.09 -14.37 -2.61
CA PRO A 37 4.75 -15.55 -3.18
C PRO A 37 6.00 -15.20 -4.00
N GLU A 38 5.93 -14.15 -4.81
CA GLU A 38 7.06 -13.65 -5.61
C GLU A 38 8.19 -13.15 -4.73
N LEU A 39 7.86 -12.37 -3.69
CA LEU A 39 8.83 -11.80 -2.77
C LEU A 39 9.55 -12.91 -1.99
N LEU A 40 8.83 -13.94 -1.54
CA LEU A 40 9.43 -15.12 -0.90
C LEU A 40 10.34 -15.88 -1.87
N ARG A 41 9.91 -16.09 -3.12
CA ARG A 41 10.70 -16.76 -4.17
C ARG A 41 11.99 -16.00 -4.51
N ALA A 42 11.95 -14.67 -4.42
CA ALA A 42 13.11 -13.79 -4.56
C ALA A 42 14.03 -13.77 -3.33
N ASN A 43 13.76 -14.61 -2.32
CA ASN A 43 14.52 -14.72 -1.08
C ASN A 43 14.56 -13.40 -0.27
N ILE A 44 13.49 -12.62 -0.31
CA ILE A 44 13.34 -11.41 0.50
C ILE A 44 13.11 -11.81 1.96
N ALA A 45 14.04 -11.44 2.83
CA ALA A 45 14.01 -11.81 4.24
C ALA A 45 13.23 -10.83 5.14
N SER A 46 12.95 -9.61 4.67
CA SER A 46 12.23 -8.63 5.49
C SER A 46 11.37 -7.68 4.66
N VAL A 47 10.25 -7.27 5.25
CA VAL A 47 9.35 -6.23 4.74
C VAL A 47 9.40 -5.06 5.70
N LYS A 48 9.54 -3.84 5.16
CA LYS A 48 9.49 -2.60 5.93
C LYS A 48 8.09 -1.98 5.84
N ILE A 49 7.45 -1.79 6.98
CA ILE A 49 6.20 -1.04 7.09
C ILE A 49 6.56 0.40 7.46
N GLU A 50 6.18 1.35 6.60
CA GLU A 50 6.38 2.79 6.84
C GLU A 50 5.20 3.34 7.68
N GLY A 51 5.52 4.02 8.78
CA GLY A 51 4.52 4.59 9.70
C GLY A 51 4.73 6.06 10.04
N ARG A 52 5.60 6.79 9.34
CA ARG A 52 5.82 8.22 9.58
C ARG A 52 4.50 8.95 9.40
N GLN A 53 4.19 9.83 10.35
CA GLN A 53 2.93 10.58 10.37
C GLN A 53 1.67 9.68 10.41
N ARG A 54 1.79 8.42 10.88
CA ARG A 54 0.66 7.52 11.16
C ARG A 54 0.49 7.29 12.66
N SER A 55 -0.72 6.92 13.07
CA SER A 55 -1.00 6.59 14.45
C SER A 55 -0.45 5.20 14.82
N PRO A 56 -0.18 4.92 16.11
CA PRO A 56 0.19 3.58 16.55
C PRO A 56 -0.85 2.51 16.16
N ALA A 57 -2.15 2.84 16.22
CA ALA A 57 -3.23 1.95 15.82
C ALA A 57 -3.17 1.60 14.33
N TYR A 58 -2.84 2.56 13.46
CA TYR A 58 -2.63 2.32 12.03
C TYR A 58 -1.51 1.30 11.82
N VAL A 59 -0.33 1.54 12.40
CA VAL A 59 0.85 0.69 12.22
C VAL A 59 0.59 -0.72 12.75
N ALA A 60 -0.08 -0.84 13.90
CA ALA A 60 -0.46 -2.12 14.48
C ALA A 60 -1.39 -2.92 13.56
N GLN A 61 -2.39 -2.26 12.96
CA GLN A 61 -3.33 -2.92 12.05
C GLN A 61 -2.63 -3.39 10.77
N VAL A 62 -1.76 -2.56 10.17
CA VAL A 62 -0.98 -2.96 8.98
C VAL A 62 -0.08 -4.15 9.31
N ALA A 63 0.68 -4.08 10.41
CA ALA A 63 1.57 -5.15 10.83
C ALA A 63 0.82 -6.47 11.10
N LYS A 64 -0.37 -6.39 11.72
CA LYS A 64 -1.23 -7.54 11.97
C LYS A 64 -1.67 -8.21 10.67
N VAL A 65 -2.19 -7.44 9.71
CA VAL A 65 -2.65 -7.97 8.41
C VAL A 65 -1.48 -8.62 7.66
N TRP A 66 -0.32 -7.95 7.61
CA TRP A 66 0.86 -8.50 6.97
C TRP A 66 1.33 -9.78 7.62
N ARG A 67 1.33 -9.88 8.96
CA ARG A 67 1.66 -11.12 9.66
C ARG A 67 0.69 -12.25 9.31
N GLN A 68 -0.61 -11.97 9.32
CA GLN A 68 -1.66 -12.93 8.96
C GLN A 68 -1.54 -13.45 7.52
N ALA A 69 -0.94 -12.68 6.61
CA ALA A 69 -0.71 -13.10 5.23
C ALA A 69 0.65 -13.81 5.05
N ILE A 70 1.71 -13.33 5.72
CA ILE A 70 3.05 -13.93 5.64
C ILE A 70 3.04 -15.37 6.16
N ASP A 71 2.41 -15.61 7.31
CA ASP A 71 2.46 -16.92 7.96
C ASP A 71 1.90 -18.06 7.07
N PRO A 72 0.69 -17.97 6.47
CA PRO A 72 0.22 -18.98 5.53
C PRO A 72 1.01 -19.01 4.22
N CYS A 73 1.52 -17.86 3.74
CA CYS A 73 2.36 -17.83 2.54
C CYS A 73 3.68 -18.57 2.75
N MET A 74 4.28 -18.48 3.94
CA MET A 74 5.49 -19.24 4.29
C MET A 74 5.21 -20.74 4.45
N ALA A 75 4.01 -21.12 4.89
CA ALA A 75 3.63 -22.51 5.06
C ALA A 75 3.39 -23.21 3.71
N ASP A 76 2.68 -22.56 2.79
CA ASP A 76 2.44 -23.06 1.43
C ASP A 76 2.34 -21.88 0.43
N PRO A 77 3.48 -21.47 -0.17
CA PRO A 77 3.49 -20.36 -1.13
C PRO A 77 2.69 -20.67 -2.41
N GLN A 78 2.51 -21.94 -2.77
CA GLN A 78 1.84 -22.35 -4.01
C GLN A 78 0.31 -22.24 -3.90
N GLN A 79 -0.23 -22.41 -2.69
CA GLN A 79 -1.66 -22.28 -2.39
C GLN A 79 -2.02 -20.92 -1.78
N PHE A 80 -1.07 -19.99 -1.67
CA PHE A 80 -1.32 -18.68 -1.10
C PHE A 80 -2.34 -17.90 -1.94
N THR A 81 -3.39 -17.42 -1.28
CA THR A 81 -4.38 -16.52 -1.86
C THR A 81 -4.62 -15.36 -0.91
N VAL A 82 -4.68 -14.15 -1.45
CA VAL A 82 -5.02 -12.95 -0.67
C VAL A 82 -6.47 -13.01 -0.22
N GLN A 83 -6.69 -12.91 1.08
CA GLN A 83 -8.05 -12.95 1.65
C GLN A 83 -8.73 -11.58 1.60
N ALA A 84 -10.03 -11.58 1.28
CA ALA A 84 -10.83 -10.37 1.21
C ALA A 84 -10.84 -9.51 2.49
N PRO A 85 -10.84 -10.08 3.72
CA PRO A 85 -10.74 -9.29 4.95
C PRO A 85 -9.44 -8.48 5.05
N TRP A 86 -8.32 -9.00 4.52
CA TRP A 86 -7.04 -8.29 4.52
C TRP A 86 -7.09 -7.07 3.60
N MET A 87 -7.61 -7.26 2.38
CA MET A 87 -7.76 -6.17 1.41
C MET A 87 -8.70 -5.08 1.93
N ARG A 88 -9.79 -5.46 2.60
CA ARG A 88 -10.71 -4.51 3.23
C ARG A 88 -10.01 -3.70 4.33
N ALA A 89 -9.32 -4.39 5.25
CA ALA A 89 -8.63 -3.74 6.36
C ALA A 89 -7.52 -2.78 5.89
N LEU A 90 -6.76 -3.13 4.85
CA LEU A 90 -5.74 -2.24 4.27
C LEU A 90 -6.37 -1.09 3.46
N GLY A 91 -7.50 -1.35 2.78
CA GLY A 91 -8.26 -0.33 2.05
C GLY A 91 -8.81 0.76 2.98
N GLU A 92 -9.41 0.40 4.11
CA GLU A 92 -9.93 1.35 5.12
C GLU A 92 -8.87 2.29 5.69
N LEU A 93 -7.59 1.88 5.65
CA LEU A 93 -6.46 2.67 6.12
C LEU A 93 -5.85 3.58 5.03
N SER A 94 -6.16 3.33 3.77
CA SER A 94 -5.55 4.07 2.64
C SER A 94 -6.22 5.43 2.48
N GLU A 95 -5.44 6.50 2.20
CA GLU A 95 -5.91 7.90 2.13
C GLU A 95 -7.09 8.15 1.15
N SER A 96 -7.41 7.17 0.30
CA SER A 96 -8.49 7.18 -0.68
C SER A 96 -9.14 5.81 -0.91
N SER A 97 -8.83 4.80 -0.09
CA SER A 97 -9.11 3.37 -0.35
C SER A 97 -8.51 2.82 -1.65
N GLN A 98 -7.69 3.61 -2.37
CA GLN A 98 -7.00 3.16 -3.57
C GLN A 98 -5.63 2.61 -3.20
N THR A 99 -5.34 1.42 -3.72
CA THR A 99 -4.03 0.80 -3.57
C THR A 99 -3.37 0.62 -4.93
N THR A 100 -2.04 0.73 -4.95
CA THR A 100 -1.22 0.54 -6.16
C THR A 100 -0.17 -0.53 -5.89
N LEU A 101 0.27 -1.21 -6.94
CA LEU A 101 1.51 -2.00 -6.91
C LEU A 101 2.75 -1.10 -7.14
N GLY A 102 2.56 0.19 -7.43
CA GLY A 102 3.63 1.14 -7.68
C GLY A 102 4.46 0.74 -8.90
N ALA A 103 5.79 0.73 -8.74
CA ALA A 103 6.73 0.37 -9.81
C ALA A 103 6.55 -1.06 -10.32
N TYR A 104 5.91 -1.96 -9.55
CA TYR A 104 5.66 -3.34 -9.98
C TYR A 104 4.52 -3.49 -10.99
N HIS A 105 3.78 -2.41 -11.31
CA HIS A 105 2.74 -2.42 -12.35
C HIS A 105 3.27 -2.02 -13.74
N ARG A 106 4.51 -1.52 -13.86
CA ARG A 106 5.06 -1.06 -15.14
C ARG A 106 6.15 -2.02 -15.62
N ASP A 107 6.05 -2.45 -16.88
CA ASP A 107 7.21 -3.01 -17.57
C ASP A 107 8.27 -1.90 -17.68
N TRP A 108 9.47 -2.17 -17.20
CA TRP A 108 10.57 -1.22 -17.26
C TRP A 108 10.96 -1.04 -18.75
N GLN A 109 10.93 0.20 -19.25
CA GLN A 109 11.46 0.59 -20.57
C GLN A 109 12.86 1.17 -20.44
#